data_AF-A0A924WVH3-F1
#
_entry.id   AF-A0A924WVH3-F1
#
_cell.length_a   1.000
_cell.length_b   1.000
_cell.length_c   1.000
_cell.angle_alpha   90.00
_cell.angle_beta   90.00
_cell.angle_gamma   90.00
#
_symmetry.space_group_name_H-M   'P 1'
#
loop_
_entity.id
_entity.type
_entity.pdbx_description
1 polymer ?
#
loop_
_entity_poly.entity_id
_entity_poly.type
_entity_poly.pdbx_seq_one_letter_code
_entity_poly.pdbx_strand_id
1 'polypeptide(L)'
;MMNRELREWLGLTLADLVGYIALAAAGAMFMVKDAMADVVLAVAGVVLSITSCPLGMKPDPEVSEFTNCVKLVSYPICVLLVVGAIVAHYIWFSG
;
A
#
# COMPACT_ATOMS: atom_id res chain seq x y z
N MET A 1 6.10 -22.81 11.81
CA MET A 1 4.79 -22.56 11.17
C MET A 1 4.08 -21.35 11.79
N MET A 2 3.76 -21.32 13.10
CA MET A 2 3.01 -20.21 13.73
C MET A 2 3.66 -18.81 13.57
N ASN A 3 4.99 -18.69 13.53
CA ASN A 3 5.67 -17.40 13.36
C ASN A 3 5.52 -16.76 11.96
N ARG A 4 5.33 -17.55 10.90
CA ARG A 4 5.25 -17.02 9.52
C ARG A 4 3.87 -16.43 9.27
N GLU A 5 2.81 -17.17 9.62
CA GLU A 5 1.45 -16.64 9.56
C GLU A 5 1.27 -15.40 10.43
N LEU A 6 1.74 -15.44 11.68
CA LEU A 6 1.59 -14.28 12.57
C LEU A 6 2.28 -13.03 11.97
N ARG A 7 3.44 -13.22 11.33
CA ARG A 7 4.17 -12.13 10.67
C ARG A 7 3.40 -11.57 9.46
N GLU A 8 2.74 -12.44 8.71
CA GLU A 8 1.87 -12.05 7.59
C GLU A 8 0.65 -11.25 8.08
N TRP A 9 -0.03 -11.74 9.11
CA TRP A 9 -1.19 -11.08 9.71
C TRP A 9 -0.84 -9.75 10.39
N LEU A 10 0.38 -9.62 10.93
CA LEU A 10 0.87 -8.37 11.51
C LEU A 10 1.34 -7.35 10.45
N GLY A 11 1.33 -7.71 9.17
CA GLY A 11 1.81 -6.82 8.11
C GLY A 11 3.32 -6.56 8.19
N LEU A 12 4.10 -7.56 8.63
CA LEU A 12 5.56 -7.44 8.82
C LEU A 12 6.36 -8.05 7.67
N THR A 13 5.74 -8.13 6.49
CA THR A 13 6.42 -8.56 5.25
C THR A 13 7.03 -7.38 4.51
N LEU A 14 7.89 -7.68 3.53
CA LEU A 14 8.47 -6.64 2.68
C LEU A 14 7.41 -5.94 1.82
N ALA A 15 6.36 -6.67 1.40
CA ALA A 15 5.28 -6.09 0.62
C ALA A 15 4.45 -5.09 1.45
N ASP A 16 4.21 -5.41 2.72
CA ASP A 16 3.54 -4.49 3.65
C ASP A 16 4.37 -3.23 3.90
N LEU A 17 5.69 -3.37 4.06
CA LEU A 17 6.59 -2.22 4.21
C LEU A 17 6.49 -1.27 3.01
N VAL A 18 6.49 -1.80 1.79
CA VAL A 18 6.30 -1.01 0.56
C VAL A 18 4.92 -0.33 0.57
N GLY A 19 3.87 -1.04 0.99
CA GLY A 19 2.54 -0.48 1.18
C GLY A 19 2.48 0.65 2.22
N TYR A 20 3.18 0.52 3.35
CA TYR A 20 3.27 1.56 4.37
C TYR A 20 4.01 2.80 3.88
N ILE A 21 5.07 2.63 3.08
CA ILE A 21 5.75 3.78 2.46
C ILE A 21 4.82 4.47 1.45
N ALA A 22 4.05 3.70 0.67
CA ALA A 22 3.04 4.28 -0.23
C ALA A 22 1.98 5.09 0.53
N LEU A 23 1.48 4.54 1.64
CA LEU A 23 0.52 5.22 2.52
C LEU A 23 1.13 6.49 3.15
N ALA A 24 2.39 6.42 3.60
CA ALA A 24 3.09 7.56 4.16
C ALA A 24 3.30 8.66 3.11
N ALA A 25 3.61 8.30 1.85
CA ALA A 25 3.70 9.26 0.75
C ALA A 25 2.35 9.95 0.50
N ALA A 26 1.25 9.19 0.45
CA ALA A 26 -0.09 9.75 0.32
C ALA A 26 -0.48 10.64 1.52
N GLY A 27 -0.10 10.25 2.75
CA GLY A 27 -0.32 11.06 3.94
C GLY A 27 0.51 12.35 3.96
N ALA A 28 1.75 12.30 3.49
CA ALA A 28 2.64 13.46 3.42
C ALA A 28 2.12 14.56 2.47
N MET A 29 1.36 14.19 1.43
CA MET A 29 0.70 15.15 0.54
C MET A 29 -0.17 16.17 1.30
N PHE A 30 -0.86 15.73 2.36
CA PHE A 30 -1.69 16.63 3.18
C PHE A 30 -0.89 17.67 4.00
N MET A 31 0.43 17.54 4.08
CA MET A 31 1.31 18.46 4.80
C MET A 31 2.19 19.30 3.88
N VAL A 32 2.31 18.93 2.61
CA VAL A 32 3.15 19.60 1.62
C VAL A 32 2.36 20.72 0.95
N LYS A 33 2.98 21.90 0.82
CA LYS A 33 2.40 23.07 0.14
C LYS A 33 2.97 23.31 -1.26
N ASP A 34 4.09 22.66 -1.57
CA ASP A 34 4.74 22.77 -2.86
C ASP A 34 4.09 21.82 -3.87
N ALA A 35 3.61 22.36 -4.98
CA ALA A 35 2.87 21.60 -5.98
C ALA A 35 3.73 20.52 -6.67
N MET A 36 5.04 20.75 -6.83
CA MET A 36 5.92 19.76 -7.46
C MET A 36 6.17 18.59 -6.50
N ALA A 37 6.46 18.88 -5.23
CA ALA A 37 6.62 17.86 -4.21
C ALA A 37 5.33 17.05 -4.01
N ASP A 38 4.16 17.68 -4.06
CA ASP A 38 2.86 17.00 -4.00
C ASP A 38 2.68 15.98 -5.15
N VAL A 39 2.91 16.41 -6.40
CA VAL A 39 2.83 15.50 -7.56
C VAL A 39 3.84 14.36 -7.47
N VAL A 40 5.06 14.64 -7.02
CA VAL A 40 6.09 13.60 -6.83
C VAL A 40 5.65 12.58 -5.77
N LEU A 41 5.05 13.04 -4.66
CA LEU A 41 4.53 12.16 -3.62
C LEU A 41 3.33 11.33 -4.11
N ALA A 42 2.44 11.92 -4.90
CA ALA A 42 1.31 11.21 -5.52
C ALA A 42 1.81 10.09 -6.43
N VAL A 43 2.72 10.40 -7.35
CA VAL A 43 3.30 9.42 -8.28
C VAL A 43 4.06 8.34 -7.52
N ALA A 44 4.88 8.72 -6.54
CA ALA A 44 5.61 7.76 -5.71
C ALA A 44 4.66 6.84 -4.93
N GLY A 45 3.60 7.39 -4.34
CA GLY A 45 2.57 6.62 -3.63
C GLY A 45 1.89 5.60 -4.53
N VAL A 46 1.46 6.00 -5.72
CA VAL A 46 0.85 5.10 -6.71
C VAL A 46 1.83 4.00 -7.13
N VAL A 47 3.05 4.37 -7.54
CA VAL A 47 4.06 3.39 -8.00
C VAL A 47 4.38 2.39 -6.90
N LEU A 48 4.65 2.85 -5.68
CA LEU A 48 4.95 1.98 -4.54
C LEU A 48 3.77 1.05 -4.25
N SER A 49 2.54 1.56 -4.23
CA SER A 49 1.34 0.74 -4.01
C SER A 49 1.18 -0.36 -5.07
N ILE A 50 1.43 -0.05 -6.36
CA ILE A 50 1.34 -1.03 -7.43
C ILE A 50 2.45 -2.08 -7.29
N THR A 51 3.66 -1.67 -6.90
CA THR A 51 4.78 -2.60 -6.71
C THR A 51 4.62 -3.53 -5.50
N SER A 52 3.82 -3.16 -4.49
CA SER A 52 3.54 -4.05 -3.35
C SER A 52 2.65 -5.23 -3.74
N CYS A 53 1.76 -5.08 -4.72
CA CYS A 53 0.88 -6.15 -5.20
C CYS A 53 1.62 -7.42 -5.67
N PRO A 54 2.53 -7.39 -6.66
CA PRO A 54 3.22 -8.60 -7.12
C PRO A 54 4.16 -9.19 -6.05
N LEU A 55 4.58 -8.40 -5.06
CA LEU A 55 5.36 -8.88 -3.92
C LEU A 55 4.48 -9.60 -2.90
N GLY A 56 3.32 -9.02 -2.62
CA GLY A 56 2.38 -9.47 -1.61
C GLY A 56 1.46 -10.60 -2.05
N MET A 57 1.07 -10.64 -3.33
CA MET A 57 0.18 -11.68 -3.89
C MET A 57 0.91 -12.98 -4.21
N LYS A 58 2.24 -13.05 -4.05
CA LYS A 58 3.00 -14.28 -4.29
C LYS A 58 2.53 -15.37 -3.32
N PRO A 59 2.16 -16.56 -3.82
CA PRO A 59 1.81 -17.69 -2.98
C PRO A 59 3.00 -18.06 -2.09
N ASP A 60 2.78 -18.11 -0.78
CA ASP A 60 3.77 -18.62 0.17
C ASP A 60 3.32 -20.01 0.65
N PRO A 61 4.09 -21.08 0.40
CA PRO A 61 3.74 -22.43 0.86
C PRO A 61 3.81 -22.61 2.38
N GLU A 62 4.39 -21.64 3.11
CA GLU A 62 4.52 -21.68 4.57
C GLU A 62 3.30 -21.10 5.33
N VAL A 63 2.32 -20.52 4.61
CA VAL A 63 1.08 -19.97 5.19
C VAL A 63 -0.14 -20.76 4.69
N SER A 64 -1.26 -20.67 5.41
CA SER A 64 -2.48 -21.37 5.00
C SER A 64 -3.03 -20.86 3.65
N GLU A 65 -3.78 -21.71 2.95
CA GLU A 65 -4.48 -21.32 1.72
C GLU A 65 -5.44 -20.15 1.95
N PHE A 66 -6.04 -20.08 3.14
CA PHE A 66 -6.87 -18.94 3.54
C PHE A 66 -6.06 -17.65 3.58
N THR A 67 -4.90 -17.64 4.23
CA THR A 67 -4.01 -16.46 4.28
C THR A 67 -3.54 -16.06 2.87
N ASN A 68 -3.19 -17.02 2.01
CA ASN A 68 -2.86 -16.74 0.60
C ASN A 68 -4.03 -16.13 -0.18
N CYS A 69 -5.26 -16.57 0.06
CA CYS A 69 -6.47 -15.97 -0.52
C CYS A 69 -6.69 -14.53 -0.04
N VAL A 70 -6.55 -14.29 1.27
CA VAL A 70 -6.67 -12.95 1.86
C VAL A 70 -5.66 -12.00 1.24
N LYS A 71 -4.39 -12.40 1.09
CA LYS A 71 -3.35 -11.59 0.42
C LYS A 71 -3.78 -11.19 -0.99
N LEU A 72 -4.34 -12.12 -1.75
CA LEU A 72 -4.75 -11.90 -3.14
C LEU A 72 -5.81 -10.79 -3.27
N VAL A 73 -6.61 -10.56 -2.22
CA VAL A 73 -7.64 -9.51 -2.15
C VAL A 73 -7.15 -8.25 -1.45
N SER A 74 -6.43 -8.39 -0.34
CA SER A 74 -5.97 -7.27 0.49
C SER A 74 -5.01 -6.33 -0.24
N TYR A 75 -4.04 -6.87 -1.00
CA TYR A 75 -3.06 -6.02 -1.71
C TYR A 75 -3.70 -5.13 -2.79
N PRO A 76 -4.59 -5.64 -3.67
CA PRO A 76 -5.35 -4.78 -4.58
C PRO A 76 -6.21 -3.74 -3.87
N ILE A 77 -6.85 -4.10 -2.74
CA ILE A 77 -7.64 -3.13 -1.95
C ILE A 77 -6.74 -2.02 -1.41
N CYS A 78 -5.53 -2.33 -0.94
CA CYS A 78 -4.58 -1.31 -0.48
C CYS A 78 -4.23 -0.31 -1.58
N VAL A 79 -4.05 -0.76 -2.83
CA VAL A 79 -3.83 0.15 -3.97
C VAL A 79 -5.03 1.07 -4.16
N LEU A 80 -6.25 0.52 -4.14
CA LEU A 80 -7.47 1.33 -4.28
C LEU A 80 -7.61 2.36 -3.17
N LEU A 81 -7.22 2.02 -1.94
CA LEU A 81 -7.23 2.96 -0.81
C LEU A 81 -6.20 4.08 -0.98
N VAL A 82 -4.97 3.77 -1.40
CA VAL A 82 -3.93 4.79 -1.65
C VAL A 82 -4.36 5.72 -2.79
N VAL A 83 -4.82 5.15 -3.91
CA VAL A 83 -5.33 5.94 -5.04
C VAL A 83 -6.55 6.77 -4.62
N GLY A 84 -7.47 6.19 -3.85
CA GLY A 84 -8.63 6.90 -3.32
C GLY A 84 -8.25 8.08 -2.42
N ALA A 85 -7.25 7.92 -1.56
CA ALA A 85 -6.74 9.00 -0.72
C ALA A 85 -6.11 10.14 -1.53
N ILE A 86 -5.34 9.80 -2.58
CA ILE A 86 -4.73 10.78 -3.50
C ILE A 86 -5.81 11.53 -4.29
N VAL A 87 -6.81 10.82 -4.83
CA VAL A 87 -7.94 11.44 -5.53
C VAL A 87 -8.73 12.34 -4.59
N ALA A 88 -8.99 11.90 -3.36
CA ALA A 88 -9.67 12.71 -2.36
C ALA A 88 -8.88 13.98 -2.02
N HIS A 89 -7.54 13.88 -1.92
CA HIS A 89 -6.68 15.05 -1.73
C HIS A 89 -6.90 16.09 -2.84
N TYR A 90 -6.82 15.69 -4.11
CA TYR A 90 -6.97 16.62 -5.23
C TYR A 90 -8.38 17.21 -5.38
N ILE A 91 -9.43 16.44 -5.06
CA ILE A 91 -10.82 16.90 -5.19
C ILE A 91 -11.19 17.86 -4.05
N TRP A 92 -10.80 17.56 -2.81
CA TRP A 92 -11.26 18.30 -1.63
C TRP A 92 -10.28 19.34 -1.08
N PHE A 93 -8.97 19.17 -1.31
CA PHE A 93 -7.95 20.01 -0.69
C PHE A 93 -7.15 20.87 -1.69
N SER A 94 -7.11 20.46 -2.97
CA SER A 94 -6.43 21.20 -4.03
C SER A 94 -7.38 21.94 -4.98
N GLY A 95 -8.70 21.83 -4.76
CA GLY A 95 -9.75 22.51 -5.54
C GLY A 95 -10.09 23.91 -5.04
#